data_AF-A0A4R3LJB9-F1
#
_entry.id   AF-A0A4R3LJB9-F1
#
_cell.length_a   1.000
_cell.length_b   1.000
_cell.length_c   1.000
_cell.angle_alpha   90.00
_cell.angle_beta   90.00
_cell.angle_gamma   90.00
#
_symmetry.space_group_name_H-M   'P 1'
#
loop_
_entity.id
_entity.type
_entity.pdbx_description
1 polymer ?
#
loop_
_entity_poly.entity_id
_entity_poly.type
_entity_poly.pdbx_seq_one_letter_code
_entity_poly.pdbx_strand_id
1 'polypeptide(L)'
;MSVTEKTPFDEAEWQAQERALRDPSARDIDPRDVSYRRVANALRSSPRSEPPADFAADVAKRVARHEAGIEPLLSRILLAAFVVISAILLAIYGSAAWQALGQGMAGGGSGWVLAGAGCVALSWIASRGLGWVVGAGGRTRVA
;
A
#
# COMPACT_ATOMS: atom_id res chain seq x y z
N MET A 1 -8.56 9.50 -38.64
CA MET A 1 -8.35 8.92 -37.29
C MET A 1 -7.31 7.82 -37.43
N SER A 2 -6.06 8.09 -37.07
CA SER A 2 -4.98 7.09 -37.04
C SER A 2 -5.18 6.20 -35.82
N VAL A 3 -5.43 4.92 -36.04
CA VAL A 3 -5.44 3.90 -34.99
C VAL A 3 -4.06 3.89 -34.35
N THR A 4 -3.98 4.19 -33.05
CA THR A 4 -2.74 4.00 -32.28
C THR A 4 -2.54 2.50 -32.16
N GLU A 5 -1.69 1.95 -33.03
CA GLU A 5 -1.24 0.57 -32.94
C GLU A 5 -0.54 0.39 -31.59
N LYS A 6 -1.17 -0.36 -30.69
CA LYS A 6 -0.60 -0.66 -29.38
C LYS A 6 0.47 -1.72 -29.60
N THR A 7 1.73 -1.30 -29.69
CA THR A 7 2.87 -2.21 -29.82
C THR A 7 2.78 -3.25 -28.70
N PRO A 8 2.81 -4.56 -29.02
CA PRO A 8 2.78 -5.60 -28.00
C PRO A 8 4.00 -5.43 -27.09
N PHE A 9 3.82 -5.67 -25.80
CA PHE A 9 4.90 -5.59 -24.81
C PHE A 9 5.93 -6.70 -25.09
N ASP A 10 7.17 -6.32 -25.38
CA ASP A 10 8.30 -7.22 -25.58
C ASP A 10 9.17 -7.27 -24.31
N GLU A 11 9.06 -8.39 -23.59
CA GLU A 11 9.84 -8.63 -22.37
C GLU A 11 11.35 -8.66 -22.64
N ALA A 12 11.79 -9.16 -23.80
CA ALA A 12 13.21 -9.22 -24.14
C ALA A 12 13.78 -7.81 -24.37
N GLU A 13 12.99 -6.94 -25.00
CA GLU A 13 13.32 -5.53 -25.18
C GLU A 13 13.39 -4.80 -23.83
N TRP A 14 12.41 -5.02 -22.95
CA TRP A 14 12.39 -4.47 -21.59
C TRP A 14 13.64 -4.86 -20.79
N GLN A 15 14.01 -6.15 -20.80
CA GLN A 15 15.18 -6.63 -20.08
C GLN A 15 16.50 -6.06 -20.63
N ALA A 16 16.59 -5.82 -21.94
CA ALA A 16 17.75 -5.13 -22.53
C ALA A 16 17.88 -3.69 -22.02
N GLN A 17 16.76 -2.96 -21.93
CA GLN A 17 16.74 -1.60 -21.38
C GLN A 17 17.13 -1.58 -19.89
N GLU A 18 16.57 -2.47 -19.07
CA GLU A 18 16.90 -2.58 -17.65
C GLU A 18 18.38 -2.93 -17.41
N ARG A 19 18.96 -3.84 -18.19
CA ARG A 19 20.39 -4.16 -18.12
C ARG A 19 21.26 -2.95 -18.43
N ALA A 20 20.97 -2.24 -19.52
CA ALA A 20 21.69 -1.02 -19.90
C ALA A 20 21.58 0.11 -18.85
N LEU A 21 20.47 0.15 -18.09
CA LEU A 21 20.27 1.10 -17.00
C LEU A 21 21.01 0.69 -15.71
N ARG A 22 21.09 -0.60 -15.38
CA ARG A 22 21.73 -1.07 -14.13
C ARG A 22 23.24 -1.14 -14.23
N ASP A 23 23.76 -1.64 -15.34
CA ASP A 23 25.21 -1.82 -15.53
C ASP A 23 25.69 -1.19 -16.84
N PRO A 24 26.06 0.11 -16.82
CA PRO A 24 26.58 0.79 -17.99
C PRO A 24 27.98 0.31 -18.40
N SER A 25 28.64 -0.52 -17.58
CA SER A 25 29.97 -1.08 -17.84
C SER A 25 29.95 -2.52 -18.36
N ALA A 26 28.78 -3.16 -18.36
CA ALA A 26 28.60 -4.50 -18.87
C ALA A 26 29.03 -4.60 -20.35
N ARG A 27 29.67 -5.72 -20.68
CA ARG A 27 30.10 -6.02 -22.04
C ARG A 27 28.88 -6.22 -22.92
N ASP A 28 28.83 -5.53 -24.06
CA ASP A 28 27.70 -5.59 -24.97
C ASP A 28 27.57 -6.98 -25.58
N ILE A 29 26.50 -7.68 -25.23
CA ILE A 29 26.14 -8.96 -25.84
C ILE A 29 25.18 -8.70 -27.02
N ASP A 30 24.34 -7.66 -26.92
CA ASP A 30 23.41 -7.22 -27.96
C ASP A 30 23.77 -5.81 -28.48
N PRO A 31 23.82 -5.57 -29.81
CA PRO A 31 23.96 -4.23 -30.40
C PRO A 31 22.96 -3.18 -29.88
N ARG A 32 21.77 -3.59 -29.42
CA ARG A 32 20.75 -2.70 -28.83
C ARG A 32 21.19 -2.13 -27.48
N ASP A 33 21.98 -2.88 -26.71
CA ASP A 33 22.50 -2.44 -25.40
C ASP A 33 23.37 -1.18 -25.54
N VAL A 34 24.11 -1.05 -26.66
CA VAL A 34 24.90 0.15 -26.97
C VAL A 34 24.01 1.39 -27.12
N SER A 35 22.88 1.25 -27.81
CA SER A 35 21.93 2.34 -28.03
C SER A 35 21.23 2.73 -26.73
N TYR A 36 20.79 1.75 -25.94
CA TYR A 36 20.17 2.01 -24.64
C TYR A 36 21.12 2.64 -23.63
N ARG A 37 22.39 2.21 -23.56
CA ARG A 37 23.38 2.87 -22.70
C ARG A 37 23.66 4.30 -23.13
N ARG A 38 23.69 4.60 -24.43
CA ARG A 38 23.83 5.98 -24.92
C ARG A 38 22.70 6.86 -24.41
N VAL A 39 21.46 6.37 -24.47
CA VAL A 39 20.28 7.07 -23.93
C VAL A 39 20.37 7.21 -22.41
N ALA A 40 20.69 6.13 -21.69
CA ALA A 40 20.84 6.16 -20.23
C ALA A 40 21.92 7.16 -19.79
N ASN A 41 23.05 7.22 -20.49
CA ASN A 41 24.12 8.18 -20.23
C ASN A 41 23.69 9.61 -20.54
N ALA A 42 22.99 9.85 -21.64
CA ALA A 42 22.42 11.15 -21.96
C ALA A 42 21.47 11.63 -20.85
N LEU A 43 20.56 10.76 -20.38
CA LEU A 43 19.63 11.05 -19.29
C LEU A 43 20.34 11.33 -17.96
N ARG A 44 21.42 10.61 -17.64
CA ARG A 44 22.23 10.85 -16.42
C ARG A 44 23.03 12.14 -16.50
N SER A 45 23.55 12.48 -17.68
CA SER A 45 24.31 13.71 -17.91
C SER A 45 23.43 14.97 -18.04
N SER A 46 22.12 14.79 -18.20
CA SER A 46 21.19 15.90 -18.29
C SER A 46 21.12 16.64 -16.94
N PRO A 47 21.19 17.99 -16.93
CA PRO A 47 21.02 18.76 -15.72
C PRO A 47 19.69 18.43 -15.06
N ARG A 48 19.72 17.79 -13.88
CA ARG A 48 18.52 17.64 -13.07
C ARG A 48 18.25 18.96 -12.39
N SER A 49 17.19 19.64 -12.80
CA SER A 49 16.63 20.73 -11.99
C SER A 49 16.19 20.14 -10.66
N GLU A 50 16.65 20.73 -9.56
CA GLU A 50 16.12 20.37 -8.25
C GLU A 50 14.60 20.62 -8.23
N PRO A 51 13.80 19.70 -7.68
CA PRO A 51 12.39 19.95 -7.51
C PRO A 51 12.20 21.17 -6.60
N PRO A 52 11.13 21.97 -6.79
CA PRO A 52 10.80 23.07 -5.90
C PRO A 52 10.77 22.60 -4.44
N ALA A 53 11.14 23.47 -3.48
CA ALA A 53 11.19 23.13 -2.06
C ALA A 53 9.87 22.51 -1.55
N ASP A 54 8.74 22.96 -2.09
CA ASP A 54 7.40 22.51 -1.72
C ASP A 54 6.87 21.33 -2.54
N PHE A 55 7.67 20.77 -3.47
CA PHE A 55 7.24 19.69 -4.36
C PHE A 55 6.67 18.49 -3.58
N ALA A 56 7.38 18.03 -2.55
CA ALA A 56 6.92 16.91 -1.72
C ALA A 56 5.60 17.24 -1.00
N ALA A 57 5.45 18.48 -0.51
CA ALA A 57 4.24 18.94 0.15
C ALA A 57 3.05 19.02 -0.83
N ASP A 58 3.28 19.48 -2.06
CA ASP A 58 2.24 19.60 -3.07
C ASP A 58 1.82 18.25 -3.65
N VAL A 59 2.75 17.31 -3.81
CA VAL A 59 2.44 15.92 -4.14
C VAL A 59 1.63 15.28 -3.01
N ALA A 60 2.05 15.44 -1.76
CA ALA A 60 1.32 14.91 -0.61
C ALA A 60 -0.12 15.44 -0.53
N LYS A 61 -0.31 16.76 -0.76
CA LYS A 61 -1.66 17.36 -0.83
C LYS A 61 -2.51 16.79 -1.96
N ARG A 62 -1.93 16.51 -3.13
CA ARG A 62 -2.64 15.95 -4.27
C ARG A 62 -3.05 14.49 -4.03
N VAL A 63 -2.15 13.68 -3.47
CA VAL A 63 -2.44 12.28 -3.12
C VAL A 63 -3.51 12.21 -2.02
N ALA A 64 -3.38 13.00 -0.96
CA ALA A 64 -4.37 13.05 0.12
C ALA A 64 -5.77 13.48 -0.38
N ARG A 65 -5.85 14.39 -1.35
CA ARG A 65 -7.12 14.77 -1.99
C ARG A 65 -7.73 13.64 -2.83
N HIS A 66 -6.90 12.76 -3.39
CA HIS A 66 -7.37 11.62 -4.19
C HIS A 66 -7.86 10.47 -3.28
N GLU A 67 -7.15 10.20 -2.18
CA GLU A 67 -7.58 9.24 -1.15
C GLU A 67 -8.85 9.69 -0.40
N ALA A 68 -9.14 11.00 -0.36
CA ALA A 68 -10.38 11.54 0.21
C ALA A 68 -11.65 11.26 -0.65
N GLY A 69 -11.56 10.40 -1.67
CA GLY A 69 -12.66 10.01 -2.56
C GLY A 69 -13.76 9.15 -1.92
N ILE A 70 -14.36 8.25 -2.72
CA ILE A 70 -15.51 7.42 -2.32
C ILE A 70 -15.13 6.35 -1.26
N GLU A 71 -13.84 6.00 -1.16
CA GLU A 71 -13.28 4.98 -0.27
C GLU A 71 -13.68 5.14 1.22
N PRO A 72 -13.54 6.31 1.86
CA PRO A 72 -13.98 6.51 3.25
C PRO A 72 -15.48 6.34 3.44
N LEU A 73 -16.31 6.69 2.46
CA LEU A 73 -17.77 6.52 2.56
C LEU A 73 -18.15 5.06 2.37
N LEU A 74 -17.58 4.39 1.36
CA LEU A 74 -17.82 2.98 1.06
C LEU A 74 -17.36 2.09 2.23
N SER A 75 -16.17 2.33 2.77
CA SER A 75 -15.65 1.58 3.93
C SER A 75 -16.52 1.77 5.17
N ARG A 76 -17.05 2.98 5.42
CA ARG A 76 -18.01 3.23 6.51
C ARG A 76 -19.33 2.49 6.31
N ILE A 77 -19.86 2.47 5.09
CA ILE A 77 -21.10 1.74 4.77
C ILE A 77 -20.86 0.24 4.95
N LEU A 78 -19.74 -0.28 4.45
CA LEU A 78 -19.40 -1.70 4.57
C LEU A 78 -19.20 -2.12 6.02
N LEU A 79 -18.54 -1.28 6.83
CA LEU A 79 -18.38 -1.49 8.26
C LEU A 79 -19.74 -1.47 8.98
N ALA A 80 -20.60 -0.51 8.66
CA ALA A 80 -21.94 -0.43 9.26
C ALA A 80 -22.77 -1.68 8.89
N ALA A 81 -22.75 -2.10 7.63
CA ALA A 81 -23.41 -3.32 7.17
C ALA A 81 -22.85 -4.56 7.90
N PHE A 82 -21.52 -4.67 8.02
CA PHE A 82 -20.87 -5.77 8.75
C PHE A 82 -21.31 -5.84 10.21
N VAL A 83 -21.33 -4.70 10.92
CA VAL A 83 -21.79 -4.62 12.31
C VAL A 83 -23.25 -5.03 12.46
N VAL A 84 -24.13 -4.52 11.59
CA VAL A 84 -25.56 -4.85 11.62
C VAL A 84 -25.79 -6.33 11.34
N ILE A 85 -25.18 -6.88 10.29
CA ILE A 85 -25.31 -8.31 9.95
C ILE A 85 -24.75 -9.18 11.07
N SER A 86 -23.59 -8.84 11.64
CA SER A 86 -23.00 -9.58 12.76
C SER A 86 -23.92 -9.56 13.98
N ALA A 87 -24.53 -8.43 14.32
CA ALA A 87 -25.47 -8.31 15.42
C ALA A 87 -26.73 -9.16 15.20
N ILE A 88 -27.28 -9.17 13.97
CA ILE A 88 -28.42 -10.02 13.60
C ILE A 88 -28.06 -11.50 13.73
N LEU A 89 -26.92 -11.91 13.18
CA LEU A 89 -26.46 -13.29 13.27
C LEU A 89 -26.22 -13.71 14.73
N LEU A 90 -25.67 -12.82 15.55
CA LEU A 90 -25.49 -13.07 16.98
C LEU A 90 -26.82 -13.14 17.72
N ALA A 91 -27.84 -12.36 17.33
CA ALA A 91 -29.17 -12.46 17.93
C ALA A 91 -29.87 -13.79 17.59
N ILE A 92 -29.70 -14.28 16.35
CA ILE A 92 -30.35 -15.51 15.87
C ILE A 92 -29.61 -16.77 16.34
N TYR A 93 -28.29 -16.80 16.17
CA TYR A 93 -27.45 -17.99 16.38
C TYR A 93 -26.56 -17.90 17.62
N GLY A 94 -26.53 -16.75 18.29
CA GLY A 94 -25.59 -16.50 19.38
C GLY A 94 -25.80 -17.41 20.56
N SER A 95 -27.01 -17.87 20.85
CA SER A 95 -27.26 -18.80 21.96
C SER A 95 -26.57 -20.17 21.75
N ALA A 96 -26.67 -20.75 20.56
CA ALA A 96 -25.99 -22.00 20.20
C ALA A 96 -24.46 -21.82 20.14
N ALA A 97 -24.00 -20.68 19.58
CA ALA A 97 -22.58 -20.33 19.57
C ALA A 97 -22.03 -20.12 21.00
N TRP A 98 -22.80 -19.49 21.89
CA TRP A 98 -22.43 -19.27 23.29
C TRP A 98 -22.40 -20.55 24.11
N GLN A 99 -23.32 -21.48 23.84
CA GLN A 99 -23.28 -22.79 24.46
C GLN A 99 -22.03 -23.57 24.01
N ALA A 100 -21.71 -23.57 22.71
CA ALA A 100 -20.49 -24.21 22.19
C ALA A 100 -19.20 -23.59 22.74
N LEU A 101 -19.13 -22.26 22.80
CA LEU A 101 -18.02 -21.53 23.41
C LEU A 101 -17.91 -21.77 24.92
N GLY A 102 -19.04 -21.82 25.63
CA GLY A 102 -19.09 -22.13 27.06
C GLY A 102 -18.54 -23.52 27.37
N GLN A 103 -18.88 -24.52 26.54
CA GLN A 103 -18.33 -25.87 26.69
C GLN A 103 -16.83 -25.94 26.35
N GLY A 104 -16.36 -25.19 25.34
CA GLY A 104 -14.94 -25.08 25.02
C GLY A 104 -14.11 -24.33 26.08
N MET A 105 -14.70 -23.33 26.74
CA MET A 105 -14.04 -22.59 27.83
C MET A 105 -13.91 -23.42 29.11
N ALA A 106 -14.89 -24.28 29.42
CA ALA A 106 -14.82 -25.21 30.55
C ALA A 106 -13.72 -26.28 30.38
N GLY A 107 -13.34 -26.60 29.14
CA GLY A 107 -12.29 -27.56 28.79
C GLY A 107 -10.87 -27.00 28.68
N GLY A 108 -10.62 -25.73 29.07
CA GLY A 108 -9.29 -25.09 29.00
C GLY A 108 -9.05 -24.21 27.77
N GLY A 109 -10.08 -23.94 26.96
CA GLY A 109 -9.98 -23.08 25.77
C GLY A 109 -9.93 -21.57 26.04
N SER A 110 -9.98 -21.12 27.29
CA SER A 110 -10.01 -19.70 27.67
C SER A 110 -8.75 -18.93 27.25
N GLY A 111 -7.59 -19.61 27.18
CA GLY A 111 -6.32 -19.01 26.75
C GLY A 111 -6.35 -18.53 25.29
N TRP A 112 -7.03 -19.25 24.40
CA TRP A 112 -7.13 -18.88 22.98
C TRP A 112 -8.06 -17.69 22.75
N VAL A 113 -9.13 -17.58 23.55
CA VAL A 113 -10.03 -16.42 23.50
C VAL A 113 -9.29 -15.15 23.96
N LEU A 114 -8.52 -15.25 25.04
CA LEU A 114 -7.69 -14.14 25.52
C LEU A 114 -6.56 -13.78 24.55
N ALA A 115 -5.93 -14.77 23.91
CA ALA A 115 -4.93 -14.54 22.88
C ALA A 115 -5.54 -13.83 21.66
N GLY A 116 -6.73 -14.25 21.22
CA GLY A 116 -7.48 -13.60 20.14
C GLY A 116 -7.85 -12.16 20.49
N ALA A 117 -8.42 -11.94 21.69
CA ALA A 117 -8.77 -10.60 22.17
C ALA A 117 -7.54 -9.69 22.32
N GLY A 118 -6.43 -10.24 22.82
CA GLY A 118 -5.15 -9.54 22.93
C GLY A 118 -4.58 -9.16 21.56
N CYS A 119 -4.66 -10.05 20.57
CA CYS A 119 -4.20 -9.77 19.21
C CYS A 119 -5.02 -8.65 18.56
N VAL A 120 -6.34 -8.68 18.71
CA VAL A 120 -7.24 -7.61 18.22
C VAL A 120 -6.94 -6.28 18.92
N ALA A 121 -6.78 -6.29 20.24
CA ALA A 121 -6.46 -5.09 21.02
C ALA A 121 -5.11 -4.48 20.62
N LEU A 122 -4.07 -5.31 20.48
CA LEU A 122 -2.74 -4.87 20.05
C LEU A 122 -2.75 -4.33 18.61
N SER A 123 -3.46 -4.99 17.70
CA SER A 123 -3.61 -4.54 16.31
C SER A 123 -4.34 -3.19 16.23
N TRP A 124 -5.37 -3.00 17.05
CA TRP A 124 -6.08 -1.73 17.16
C TRP A 124 -5.20 -0.61 17.74
N ILE A 125 -4.44 -0.89 18.80
CA ILE A 125 -3.49 0.07 19.39
C ILE A 125 -2.39 0.45 18.39
N ALA A 126 -1.83 -0.53 17.67
CA ALA A 126 -0.81 -0.27 16.65
C ALA A 126 -1.35 0.63 15.53
N SER A 127 -2.57 0.35 15.04
CA SER A 127 -3.21 1.14 13.98
C SER A 127 -3.49 2.60 14.39
N ARG A 128 -3.76 2.87 15.69
CA ARG A 128 -4.00 4.23 16.20
C ARG A 128 -2.73 4.95 16.67
N GLY A 129 -1.76 4.21 17.21
CA GLY A 129 -0.50 4.76 17.69
C GLY A 129 0.45 5.18 16.57
N LEU A 130 0.52 4.43 15.46
CA LEU A 130 1.36 4.81 14.32
C LEU A 130 0.88 6.09 13.62
N GLY A 131 -0.41 6.41 13.65
CA GLY A 131 -0.94 7.67 13.12
C GLY A 131 -0.39 8.91 13.83
N TRP A 132 -0.08 8.79 15.13
CA TRP A 132 0.53 9.88 15.91
C TRP A 132 2.03 10.05 15.65
N VAL A 133 2.76 8.95 15.46
CA VAL A 133 4.21 8.98 15.20
C VAL A 133 4.51 9.52 13.79
N VAL A 134 3.72 9.17 12.79
CA VAL A 134 3.89 9.67 11.41
C VAL A 134 3.44 11.13 11.27
N GLY A 135 2.43 11.57 12.02
CA GLY A 135 1.95 12.96 11.99
C GLY A 135 2.84 13.98 12.72
N ALA A 136 3.68 13.53 13.65
CA ALA A 136 4.54 14.41 14.45
C ALA A 136 5.87 14.81 13.75
N GLY A 137 6.28 14.10 12.69
CA GLY A 137 7.54 14.36 11.98
C GLY A 137 7.51 15.52 10.97
N GLY A 138 6.33 16.05 10.62
CA GLY A 138 6.18 17.06 9.55
C GLY A 138 6.21 18.52 10.00
N ARG A 139 6.47 18.81 11.29
CA ARG A 139 6.31 20.16 11.84
C ARG A 139 7.47 20.59 12.75
N THR A 140 8.70 20.53 12.25
CA THR A 140 9.81 21.22 12.93
C THR A 140 10.77 21.90 11.95
N ARG A 141 10.74 23.24 12.05
CA ARG A 141 11.78 24.25 11.78
C ARG A 141 11.89 24.85 10.37
N VAL A 142 11.10 25.90 10.17
CA VAL A 142 11.63 27.17 9.65
C VAL A 142 11.94 28.04 10.88
N ALA A 143 13.22 28.33 11.09
CA ALA A 143 13.76 29.48 11.81
C ALA A 143 15.21 29.64 11.37
#